data_AF-A0A1A8K464-F1
#
_entry.id   AF-A0A1A8K464-F1
#
_cell.length_a   1.000
_cell.length_b   1.000
_cell.length_c   1.000
_cell.angle_alpha   90.00
_cell.angle_beta   90.00
_cell.angle_gamma   90.00
#
_symmetry.space_group_name_H-M   'P 1'
#
loop_
_entity.id
_entity.type
_entity.pdbx_description
1 polymer ?
#
loop_
_entity_poly.entity_id
_entity_poly.type
_entity_poly.pdbx_seq_one_letter_code
_entity_poly.pdbx_strand_id
1 'polypeptide(L)'
;IILLNVFRSHSMTVVMKTQARWSVMERADVFYAGIALIVLGTVLVVSSFLALGFTGTFLGDYFGILMDEKVTGFPFNITDNPMYWGSTANYLGLAFIGASPVGLVLTSMVATAYKVAINYEGPFTIQIYQQRNQHCKVE
;
A
#
# COMPACT_ATOMS: atom_id res chain seq x y z
N ILE A 1 -10.49 -3.93 10.95
CA ILE A 1 -9.54 -3.48 9.90
C ILE A 1 -10.07 -3.75 8.48
N ILE A 2 -10.39 -5.00 8.12
CA ILE A 2 -10.87 -5.36 6.77
C ILE A 2 -12.10 -4.54 6.35
N LEU A 3 -13.13 -4.44 7.19
CA LEU A 3 -14.36 -3.68 6.87
C LEU A 3 -14.08 -2.19 6.62
N LEU A 4 -13.18 -1.57 7.39
CA LEU A 4 -12.76 -0.18 7.17
C LEU A 4 -12.04 -0.04 5.83
N ASN A 5 -11.20 -1.02 5.45
CA ASN A 5 -10.52 -1.00 4.16
C ASN A 5 -11.50 -1.15 2.98
N VAL A 6 -12.49 -2.03 3.11
CA VAL A 6 -13.57 -2.20 2.12
C VAL A 6 -14.39 -0.92 2.01
N PHE A 7 -14.82 -0.35 3.13
CA PHE A 7 -15.59 0.88 3.17
C PHE A 7 -14.83 2.03 2.52
N ARG A 8 -13.58 2.28 2.92
CA ARG A 8 -12.71 3.30 2.33
C ARG A 8 -12.56 3.13 0.82
N SER A 9 -12.30 1.91 0.36
CA SER A 9 -12.12 1.62 -1.06
C SER A 9 -13.43 1.83 -1.86
N HIS A 10 -14.56 1.45 -1.28
CA HIS A 10 -15.87 1.69 -1.86
C HIS A 10 -16.16 3.19 -1.95
N SER A 11 -15.99 3.94 -0.85
CA SER A 11 -16.20 5.40 -0.81
C SER A 11 -15.33 6.12 -1.83
N MET A 12 -14.04 5.77 -1.95
CA MET A 12 -13.15 6.37 -2.94
C MET A 12 -13.61 6.08 -4.37
N THR A 13 -14.02 4.84 -4.64
CA THR A 13 -14.49 4.45 -5.98
C THR A 13 -15.78 5.19 -6.36
N VAL A 14 -16.70 5.36 -5.41
CA VAL A 14 -17.94 6.12 -5.63
C VAL A 14 -17.60 7.58 -5.96
N VAL A 15 -16.77 8.24 -5.15
CA VAL A 15 -16.37 9.64 -5.39
C VAL A 15 -15.69 9.81 -6.75
N MET A 16 -14.78 8.90 -7.11
CA MET A 16 -14.09 8.94 -8.40
C MET A 16 -15.04 8.83 -9.60
N LYS A 17 -16.13 8.07 -9.47
CA LYS A 17 -17.13 7.85 -10.53
C LYS A 17 -18.16 8.98 -10.65
N THR A 18 -18.51 9.62 -9.54
CA THR A 18 -19.57 10.66 -9.50
C THR A 18 -19.07 12.04 -9.92
N GLN A 19 -17.76 12.29 -9.83
CA GLN A 19 -17.17 13.61 -10.11
C GLN A 19 -16.89 13.84 -11.60
N ALA A 20 -16.76 15.12 -11.99
CA ALA A 20 -16.49 15.52 -13.36
C ALA A 20 -15.16 14.92 -13.87
N ARG A 21 -15.20 14.37 -15.09
CA ARG A 21 -14.01 13.84 -15.77
C ARG A 21 -13.21 14.96 -16.39
N TRP A 22 -11.90 14.82 -16.38
CA TRP A 22 -11.01 15.76 -17.03
C TRP A 22 -10.69 15.29 -18.45
N SER A 23 -11.20 16.01 -19.45
CA SER A 23 -11.05 15.67 -20.88
C SER A 23 -9.60 15.49 -21.33
N VAL A 24 -8.64 16.18 -20.70
CA VAL A 24 -7.19 16.03 -20.99
C VAL A 24 -6.67 14.63 -20.60
N MET A 25 -7.30 13.97 -19.62
CA MET A 25 -6.97 12.62 -19.19
C MET A 25 -7.72 11.52 -19.96
N GLU A 26 -8.70 11.86 -20.80
CA GLU A 26 -9.46 10.89 -21.62
C GLU A 26 -8.67 10.35 -22.82
N ARG A 27 -7.34 10.31 -22.72
CA ARG A 27 -6.45 9.79 -23.76
C ARG A 27 -6.22 8.29 -23.54
N ALA A 28 -6.12 7.55 -24.63
CA ALA A 28 -5.83 6.11 -24.60
C ALA A 28 -4.54 5.80 -23.82
N ASP A 29 -3.50 6.62 -23.99
CA ASP A 29 -2.22 6.44 -23.30
C ASP A 29 -2.37 6.50 -21.77
N VAL A 30 -3.20 7.44 -21.28
CA VAL A 30 -3.48 7.60 -19.84
C VAL A 30 -4.25 6.41 -19.31
N PHE A 31 -5.21 5.91 -20.08
CA PHE A 31 -5.97 4.71 -19.73
C PHE A 31 -5.08 3.47 -19.62
N TYR A 32 -4.20 3.22 -20.61
CA TYR A 32 -3.26 2.10 -20.57
C TYR A 32 -2.22 2.23 -19.44
N ALA A 33 -1.72 3.44 -19.20
CA ALA A 33 -0.87 3.71 -18.04
C ALA A 33 -1.61 3.38 -16.73
N GLY A 34 -2.91 3.72 -16.64
CA GLY A 34 -3.75 3.37 -15.50
C GLY A 34 -3.89 1.86 -15.29
N ILE A 35 -4.09 1.09 -16.35
CA ILE A 35 -4.12 -0.38 -16.29
C ILE A 35 -2.77 -0.93 -15.80
N ALA A 36 -1.66 -0.46 -16.37
CA ALA A 36 -0.32 -0.89 -15.96
C ALA A 36 -0.07 -0.63 -14.47
N LEU A 37 -0.49 0.54 -13.97
CA LEU A 37 -0.41 0.90 -12.55
C LEU A 37 -1.23 -0.04 -11.65
N ILE A 38 -2.45 -0.40 -12.05
CA ILE A 38 -3.28 -1.35 -11.29
C ILE A 38 -2.65 -2.74 -11.27
N VAL A 39 -2.12 -3.21 -12.41
CA VAL A 39 -1.50 -4.55 -12.49
C VAL A 39 -0.27 -4.59 -11.57
N LEU A 40 0.64 -3.62 -11.71
CA LEU A 40 1.84 -3.53 -10.88
C LEU A 40 1.50 -3.36 -9.40
N GLY A 41 0.57 -2.46 -9.08
CA GLY A 41 0.15 -2.21 -7.72
C GLY A 41 -0.49 -3.42 -7.05
N THR A 42 -1.33 -4.15 -7.79
CA THR A 42 -1.97 -5.39 -7.30
C THR A 42 -0.95 -6.49 -7.09
N VAL A 43 0.02 -6.67 -8.00
CA VAL A 43 1.12 -7.62 -7.82
C VAL A 43 1.89 -7.31 -6.53
N LEU A 44 2.27 -6.04 -6.31
CA LEU A 44 2.95 -5.64 -5.08
C LEU A 44 2.11 -5.94 -3.84
N VAL A 45 0.84 -5.55 -3.80
CA VAL A 45 -0.04 -5.76 -2.63
C VAL A 45 -0.23 -7.24 -2.34
N VAL A 46 -0.61 -8.04 -3.35
CA VAL A 46 -0.89 -9.46 -3.19
C VAL A 46 0.36 -10.23 -2.81
N SER A 47 1.48 -10.01 -3.49
CA SER A 47 2.73 -10.69 -3.16
C SER A 47 3.24 -10.30 -1.78
N SER A 48 3.08 -9.04 -1.35
CA SER A 48 3.40 -8.62 0.02
C SER A 48 2.53 -9.34 1.05
N PHE A 49 1.23 -9.42 0.79
CA PHE A 49 0.28 -10.07 1.68
C PHE A 49 0.55 -11.58 1.79
N LEU A 50 0.88 -12.24 0.68
CA LEU A 50 1.25 -13.66 0.69
C LEU A 50 2.55 -13.90 1.47
N ALA A 51 3.50 -12.97 1.40
CA ALA A 51 4.78 -13.10 2.10
C ALA A 51 4.67 -12.84 3.61
N LEU A 52 3.82 -11.89 4.05
CA LEU A 52 3.61 -11.58 5.48
C LEU A 52 2.49 -12.40 6.14
N GLY A 53 1.55 -12.90 5.34
CA GLY A 53 0.31 -13.49 5.82
C GLY A 53 -0.63 -12.49 6.50
N PHE A 54 -1.76 -13.01 7.00
CA PHE A 54 -2.78 -12.19 7.65
C PHE A 54 -2.28 -11.54 8.95
N THR A 55 -1.59 -12.32 9.78
CA THR A 55 -1.09 -11.87 11.08
C THR A 55 0.00 -10.82 10.91
N GLY A 56 1.01 -11.06 10.05
CA GLY A 56 2.06 -10.08 9.79
C GLY A 56 1.54 -8.78 9.16
N THR A 57 0.46 -8.85 8.37
CA THR A 57 -0.13 -7.67 7.73
C THR A 57 -0.99 -6.83 8.67
N PHE A 58 -1.82 -7.45 9.51
CA PHE A 58 -2.84 -6.71 10.28
C PHE A 58 -2.61 -6.67 11.79
N LEU A 59 -1.85 -7.62 12.33
CA LEU A 59 -1.61 -7.72 13.78
C LEU A 59 -0.15 -7.47 14.15
N GLY A 60 0.80 -7.83 13.28
CA GLY A 60 2.26 -7.85 13.45
C GLY A 60 2.83 -7.19 14.72
N ASP A 61 3.64 -6.15 14.50
CA ASP A 61 4.42 -5.49 15.56
C ASP A 61 3.52 -4.80 16.61
N TYR A 62 2.30 -4.40 16.23
CA TYR A 62 1.34 -3.71 17.10
C TYR A 62 0.79 -4.58 18.24
N PHE A 63 0.65 -5.89 18.01
CA PHE A 63 0.21 -6.86 19.01
C PHE A 63 1.36 -7.71 19.57
N GLY A 64 2.61 -7.36 19.25
CA GLY A 64 3.80 -8.11 19.67
C GLY A 64 3.97 -9.47 18.99
N ILE A 65 3.22 -9.74 17.92
CA ILE A 65 3.34 -10.97 17.14
C ILE A 65 4.37 -10.74 16.03
N LEU A 66 5.64 -10.91 16.39
CA LEU A 66 6.77 -10.67 15.50
C LEU A 66 7.08 -11.92 14.66
N MET A 67 7.33 -11.75 13.36
CA MET A 67 7.94 -12.84 12.56
C MET A 67 9.37 -13.09 13.04
N ASP A 68 9.85 -14.32 12.85
CA ASP A 68 11.20 -14.73 13.27
C ASP A 68 12.29 -13.89 12.59
N GLU A 69 12.08 -13.55 11.33
CA GLU A 69 12.94 -12.65 10.57
C GLU A 69 12.13 -11.70 9.71
N LYS A 70 12.72 -10.53 9.42
CA LYS A 70 12.13 -9.57 8.48
C LYS A 70 12.12 -10.20 7.09
N VAL A 71 10.96 -10.21 6.45
CA VAL A 71 10.82 -10.74 5.09
C VAL A 71 11.65 -9.91 4.11
N THR A 72 12.61 -10.56 3.46
CA THR A 72 13.50 -9.96 2.44
C THR A 72 13.19 -10.43 1.02
N GLY A 73 12.31 -11.41 0.85
CA GLY A 73 11.90 -11.93 -0.46
C GLY A 73 11.03 -10.96 -1.26
N PHE A 74 10.67 -11.33 -2.48
CA PHE A 74 9.77 -10.52 -3.31
C PHE A 74 8.42 -10.28 -2.63
N PRO A 75 7.88 -9.04 -2.63
CA PRO A 75 8.40 -7.83 -3.28
C PRO A 75 9.28 -6.91 -2.41
N PHE A 76 9.64 -7.32 -1.19
CA PHE A 76 10.43 -6.53 -0.23
C PHE A 76 11.91 -6.37 -0.63
N ASN A 77 12.42 -7.20 -1.54
CA ASN A 77 13.75 -7.02 -2.13
C ASN A 77 13.82 -5.88 -3.16
N ILE A 78 12.69 -5.45 -3.72
CA ILE A 78 12.65 -4.44 -4.80
C ILE A 78 12.30 -3.06 -4.24
N THR A 79 11.36 -2.99 -3.31
CA THR A 79 10.94 -1.73 -2.69
C THR A 79 10.66 -1.93 -1.21
N ASP A 80 10.99 -0.91 -0.42
CA ASP A 80 10.54 -0.83 0.95
C ASP A 80 9.03 -0.61 0.99
N ASN A 81 8.34 -1.25 1.94
CA ASN A 81 6.91 -1.08 2.18
C ASN A 81 6.03 -1.29 0.91
N PRO A 82 6.19 -2.42 0.21
CA PRO A 82 5.56 -2.68 -1.10
C PRO A 82 4.02 -2.60 -1.07
N MET A 83 3.39 -2.93 0.06
CA MET A 83 1.94 -2.83 0.21
C MET A 83 1.42 -1.38 0.14
N TYR A 84 2.15 -0.43 0.72
CA TYR A 84 1.80 1.00 0.72
C TYR A 84 1.93 1.59 -0.69
N TRP A 85 3.04 1.31 -1.36
CA TRP A 85 3.27 1.77 -2.73
C TRP A 85 2.35 1.09 -3.73
N GLY A 86 2.11 -0.21 -3.59
CA GLY A 86 1.19 -0.95 -4.44
C GLY A 86 -0.25 -0.44 -4.31
N SER A 87 -0.70 -0.15 -3.09
CA SER A 87 -2.02 0.46 -2.87
C SER A 87 -2.11 1.86 -3.48
N THR A 88 -1.04 2.66 -3.38
CA THR A 88 -0.97 3.99 -4.00
C THR A 88 -1.06 3.90 -5.54
N ALA A 89 -0.32 2.96 -6.13
CA ALA A 89 -0.35 2.70 -7.57
C ALA A 89 -1.75 2.26 -8.03
N ASN A 90 -2.45 1.43 -7.25
CA ASN A 90 -3.83 1.05 -7.55
C ASN A 90 -4.79 2.25 -7.55
N TYR A 91 -4.70 3.14 -6.56
CA TYR A 91 -5.53 4.36 -6.54
C TYR A 91 -5.20 5.30 -7.69
N LEU A 92 -3.92 5.47 -8.01
CA LEU A 92 -3.50 6.28 -9.15
C LEU A 92 -4.01 5.70 -10.48
N GLY A 93 -3.92 4.38 -10.64
CA GLY A 93 -4.41 3.68 -11.82
C GLY A 93 -5.92 3.83 -12.00
N LEU A 94 -6.70 3.74 -10.91
CA LEU A 94 -8.15 4.01 -10.93
C LEU A 94 -8.44 5.48 -11.29
N ALA A 95 -7.65 6.43 -10.79
CA ALA A 95 -7.80 7.84 -11.15
C ALA A 95 -7.55 8.08 -12.64
N PHE A 96 -6.56 7.41 -13.23
CA PHE A 96 -6.24 7.50 -14.65
C PHE A 96 -7.33 6.85 -15.52
N ILE A 97 -7.73 5.62 -15.20
CA ILE A 97 -8.82 4.93 -15.90
C ILE A 97 -10.13 5.71 -15.85
N GLY A 98 -10.42 6.32 -14.70
CA GLY A 98 -11.61 7.14 -14.50
C GLY A 98 -11.51 8.58 -15.02
N ALA A 99 -10.35 8.98 -15.58
CA ALA A 99 -10.04 10.37 -15.93
C ALA A 99 -10.43 11.36 -14.81
N SER A 100 -10.22 10.97 -13.55
CA SER A 100 -10.79 11.64 -12.38
C SER A 100 -9.76 12.54 -11.69
N PRO A 101 -9.88 13.88 -11.78
CA PRO A 101 -8.96 14.81 -11.14
C PRO A 101 -9.06 14.72 -9.60
N VAL A 102 -10.26 14.49 -9.08
CA VAL A 102 -10.47 14.22 -7.63
C VAL A 102 -9.74 12.94 -7.23
N GLY A 103 -9.73 11.93 -8.11
CA GLY A 103 -8.95 10.71 -7.90
C GLY A 103 -7.45 10.97 -7.71
N LEU A 104 -6.87 11.93 -8.44
CA LEU A 104 -5.46 12.31 -8.29
C LEU A 104 -5.19 12.98 -6.94
N VAL A 105 -6.08 13.87 -6.52
CA VAL A 105 -6.00 14.55 -5.22
C VAL A 105 -6.09 13.54 -4.08
N LEU A 106 -7.09 12.65 -4.14
CA LEU A 106 -7.27 11.58 -3.14
C LEU A 106 -6.07 10.65 -3.08
N THR A 107 -5.52 10.27 -4.24
CA THR A 107 -4.31 9.45 -4.32
C THR A 107 -3.12 10.15 -3.66
N SER A 108 -2.93 11.44 -3.94
CA SER A 108 -1.85 12.24 -3.36
C SER A 108 -1.97 12.37 -1.83
N MET A 109 -3.19 12.54 -1.33
CA MET A 109 -3.48 12.58 0.10
C MET A 109 -3.16 11.23 0.76
N VAL A 110 -3.56 10.11 0.16
CA VAL A 110 -3.24 8.76 0.65
C VAL A 110 -1.73 8.51 0.64
N ALA A 111 -1.03 8.87 -0.44
CA ALA A 111 0.42 8.72 -0.54
C ALA A 111 1.16 9.51 0.55
N THR A 112 0.66 10.71 0.87
CA THR A 112 1.21 11.55 1.95
C THR A 112 0.99 10.89 3.30
N ALA A 113 -0.22 10.41 3.59
CA ALA A 113 -0.52 9.70 4.82
C ALA A 113 0.35 8.44 4.98
N TYR A 114 0.56 7.69 3.90
CA TYR A 114 1.43 6.52 3.89
C TYR A 114 2.89 6.87 4.16
N LYS A 115 3.41 7.95 3.56
CA LYS A 115 4.76 8.43 3.87
C LYS A 115 4.92 8.78 5.36
N VAL A 116 3.93 9.44 5.94
CA VAL A 116 3.95 9.76 7.37
C VAL A 116 3.95 8.47 8.18
N ALA A 117 3.08 7.51 7.89
CA ALA A 117 3.04 6.22 8.58
C ALA A 117 4.37 5.47 8.50
N ILE A 118 4.96 5.35 7.31
CA ILE A 118 6.26 4.68 7.10
C ILE A 118 7.38 5.31 7.93
N ASN A 119 7.39 6.64 8.08
CA ASN A 119 8.40 7.33 8.89
C ASN A 119 8.31 6.98 10.39
N TYR A 120 7.13 6.62 10.88
CA TYR A 120 6.95 6.17 12.26
C TYR A 120 7.15 4.65 12.41
N GLU A 121 6.65 3.86 11.47
CA GLU A 121 6.74 2.40 11.49
C GLU A 121 8.17 1.90 11.29
N GLY A 122 8.93 2.52 10.38
CA GLY A 122 10.30 2.08 10.06
C GLY A 122 11.21 2.00 11.29
N PRO A 123 11.38 3.08 12.08
CA PRO A 123 12.17 3.06 13.29
C PRO A 123 11.66 2.08 14.35
N PHE A 124 10.35 1.93 14.48
CA PHE A 124 9.71 1.04 15.46
C PHE A 124 9.99 -0.44 15.15
N THR A 125 9.76 -0.86 13.90
CA THR A 125 10.05 -2.24 13.47
C THR A 125 11.53 -2.57 13.63
N ILE A 126 12.44 -1.67 13.24
CA ILE A 126 13.88 -1.91 13.40
C ILE A 126 14.26 -2.13 14.86
N GLN A 127 13.74 -1.31 15.77
CA GLN A 127 14.04 -1.44 17.21
C GLN A 127 13.54 -2.76 17.78
N ILE A 128 12.34 -3.21 17.42
CA ILE A 128 11.80 -4.47 17.95
C ILE A 128 12.60 -5.68 17.46
N TYR A 129 12.94 -5.73 16.17
CA TYR A 129 13.78 -6.82 15.63
C TYR A 129 15.21 -6.79 16.20
N GLN A 130 15.77 -5.61 16.50
CA GLN A 130 17.06 -5.49 17.19
C GLN A 130 17.02 -6.04 18.62
N GLN A 131 15.98 -5.70 19.39
CA GLN A 131 15.80 -6.22 20.76
C GLN A 131 15.62 -7.73 20.78
N ARG A 132 14.83 -8.30 19.85
CA ARG A 132 14.68 -9.77 19.72
C ARG A 132 16.00 -10.46 19.41
N ASN A 133 16.76 -9.94 18.44
CA ASN A 133 18.07 -10.49 18.08
C ASN A 133 19.10 -10.41 19.22
N GLN A 134 18.97 -9.43 20.12
CA GLN A 134 19.79 -9.37 21.33
C GLN A 134 19.36 -10.42 22.35
N HIS A 135 18.06 -10.61 22.58
CA HIS A 135 17.55 -11.63 23.51
C HIS A 135 17.90 -13.05 23.06
N CYS A 136 17.72 -13.40 21.78
CA CYS A 136 18.09 -14.72 21.25
C CYS A 136 19.60 -15.00 21.23
N LYS A 137 20.47 -14.00 21.42
CA LYS A 137 21.92 -14.20 21.57
C LYS A 137 22.35 -14.42 23.01
N VAL A 138 21.47 -14.14 23.98
CA VAL A 138 21.75 -14.22 25.42
C VAL A 138 21.22 -15.52 26.03
N GLU A 139 20.21 -16.14 25.39
CA GLU A 139 19.81 -17.54 25.60
C GLU A 139 20.75 -18.52 24.88
#